data_AF-A0A9P6DFD1-F1
#
_entry.id   AF-A0A9P6DFD1-F1
#
_cell.length_a   1.000
_cell.length_b   1.000
_cell.length_c   1.000
_cell.angle_alpha   90.00
_cell.angle_beta   90.00
_cell.angle_gamma   90.00
#
_symmetry.space_group_name_H-M   'P 1'
#
loop_
_entity.id
_entity.type
_entity.pdbx_description
1 polymer ?
#
loop_
_entity_poly.entity_id
_entity_poly.type
_entity_poly.pdbx_seq_one_letter_code
_entity_poly.pdbx_strand_id
1 'polypeptide(L)'
;SIPDLFPDVDATIVASIGKHEFKPQQLGKLIPSITTKATTTTYALEDGALRATDTAPIKDLPDFSTFMRALGVYFQILYRFVTMTGSIQAVTDVAVSTQGYTNLLHEYSRYFTYPAILTYHIAHHSRRTRKMIRGDYSLWADEDRAL
;
A
#
# COMPACT_ATOMS: atom_id res chain seq x y z
N SER A 1 3.26 12.32 -17.72
CA SER A 1 3.83 11.11 -17.10
C SER A 1 2.87 10.60 -16.02
N ILE A 2 2.99 9.36 -15.51
CA ILE A 2 2.11 8.89 -14.43
C ILE A 2 2.20 9.78 -13.17
N PRO A 3 3.39 10.22 -12.71
CA PRO A 3 3.51 11.16 -11.58
C PRO A 3 2.66 12.43 -11.73
N ASP A 4 2.54 12.98 -12.93
CA ASP A 4 1.75 14.20 -13.18
C ASP A 4 0.25 14.03 -12.92
N LEU A 5 -0.24 12.78 -12.87
CA LEU A 5 -1.63 12.45 -12.52
C LEU A 5 -1.88 12.43 -11.00
N PHE A 6 -0.81 12.46 -10.20
CA PHE A 6 -0.84 12.39 -8.73
C PHE A 6 0.03 13.51 -8.14
N PRO A 7 -0.29 14.79 -8.39
CA PRO A 7 0.56 15.93 -8.04
C PRO A 7 0.83 16.05 -6.54
N ASP A 8 -0.06 15.51 -5.70
CA ASP A 8 0.08 15.58 -4.24
C ASP A 8 0.92 14.43 -3.66
N VAL A 9 1.33 13.45 -4.48
CA VAL A 9 2.16 12.32 -4.07
C VAL A 9 3.57 12.54 -4.60
N ASP A 10 4.58 12.31 -3.76
CA ASP A 10 5.98 12.38 -4.17
C ASP A 10 6.23 11.49 -5.40
N ALA A 11 6.77 12.08 -6.47
CA ALA A 11 7.01 11.38 -7.74
C ALA A 11 7.90 10.13 -7.58
N THR A 12 8.81 10.12 -6.61
CA THR A 12 9.65 8.95 -6.29
C THR A 12 8.82 7.81 -5.69
N ILE A 13 7.81 8.12 -4.88
CA ILE A 13 6.87 7.14 -4.33
C ILE A 13 6.01 6.57 -5.46
N VAL A 14 5.48 7.43 -6.35
CA VAL A 14 4.71 6.99 -7.52
C VAL A 14 5.55 6.02 -8.38
N ALA A 15 6.80 6.38 -8.67
CA ALA A 15 7.71 5.52 -9.42
C ALA A 15 8.01 4.19 -8.71
N SER A 16 8.16 4.20 -7.38
CA SER A 16 8.40 2.98 -6.59
C SER A 16 7.24 1.98 -6.66
N ILE A 17 6.00 2.46 -6.78
CA ILE A 17 4.82 1.61 -6.97
C ILE A 17 4.89 0.92 -8.33
N GLY A 18 5.19 1.67 -9.39
CA GLY A 18 5.33 1.10 -10.74
C GLY A 18 6.44 0.06 -10.86
N LYS A 19 7.50 0.17 -10.04
CA LYS A 19 8.61 -0.79 -9.96
C LYS A 19 8.36 -1.95 -9.00
N HIS A 20 7.22 -2.00 -8.31
CA HIS A 20 6.95 -2.96 -7.23
C HIS A 20 7.97 -2.90 -6.08
N GLU A 21 8.54 -1.73 -5.81
CA GLU A 21 9.51 -1.47 -4.73
C GLU A 21 8.85 -0.81 -3.50
N PHE A 22 7.60 -0.38 -3.63
CA PHE A 22 6.83 0.26 -2.58
C PHE A 22 6.58 -0.68 -1.40
N LYS A 23 6.88 -0.21 -0.18
CA LYS A 23 6.66 -0.96 1.06
C LYS A 23 5.28 -0.64 1.64
N PRO A 24 4.50 -1.62 2.13
CA PRO A 24 3.17 -1.36 2.70
C PRO A 24 3.18 -0.40 3.91
N GLN A 25 4.29 -0.32 4.63
CA GLN A 25 4.48 0.63 5.74
C GLN A 25 4.51 2.09 5.27
N GLN A 26 4.78 2.35 3.98
CA GLN A 26 4.82 3.68 3.40
C GLN A 26 3.43 4.17 2.95
N LEU A 27 2.38 3.36 3.12
CA LEU A 27 1.04 3.65 2.62
C LEU A 27 0.49 5.01 3.12
N GLY A 28 0.80 5.40 4.35
CA GLY A 28 0.44 6.73 4.88
C GLY A 28 1.00 7.91 4.08
N LYS A 29 2.12 7.74 3.38
CA LYS A 29 2.74 8.78 2.53
C LYS A 29 1.92 9.11 1.28
N LEU A 30 0.94 8.27 0.93
CA LEU A 30 0.03 8.50 -0.20
C LEU A 30 -1.10 9.49 0.15
N ILE A 31 -1.21 9.90 1.41
CA ILE A 31 -2.20 10.89 1.85
C ILE A 31 -1.48 12.17 2.30
N PRO A 32 -1.50 13.23 1.48
CA PRO A 32 -0.79 14.48 1.74
C PRO A 32 -1.20 15.16 3.07
N SER A 33 -2.47 15.05 3.44
CA SER A 33 -3.04 15.67 4.65
C SER A 33 -2.50 15.06 5.96
N ILE A 34 -1.86 13.89 5.88
CA ILE A 34 -1.28 13.19 7.02
C ILE A 34 0.21 13.50 7.10
N THR A 35 0.89 13.49 5.95
CA THR A 35 2.33 13.80 5.85
C THR A 35 2.66 15.21 6.34
N THR A 36 1.75 16.18 6.18
CA THR A 36 1.92 17.55 6.73
C THR A 36 1.85 17.62 8.26
N LYS A 37 1.22 16.65 8.92
CA LYS A 37 1.12 16.57 10.40
C LYS A 37 2.15 15.63 11.02
N ALA A 38 2.77 14.75 10.23
CA ALA A 38 3.58 13.64 10.72
C ALA A 38 5.10 13.89 10.72
N THR A 39 5.57 15.11 10.48
CA THR A 39 7.01 15.45 10.57
C THR A 39 7.48 15.53 12.04
N THR A 40 7.52 14.39 12.71
CA THR A 40 8.32 14.22 13.94
C THR A 40 9.10 12.93 13.76
N THR A 41 10.27 13.06 13.14
CA THR A 41 11.27 11.99 13.07
C THR A 41 11.73 11.72 14.50
N THR A 42 11.39 10.54 15.02
CA THR A 42 11.85 10.12 16.34
C THR A 42 13.19 9.42 16.13
N TYR A 43 14.27 9.99 16.69
CA TYR A 43 15.59 9.37 16.66
C TYR A 43 15.74 8.52 17.91
N ALA A 44 16.01 7.23 17.74
CA ALA A 44 16.42 6.37 18.84
C ALA A 44 17.95 6.26 18.82
N LEU A 45 18.57 6.43 19.99
CA LEU A 45 20.00 6.20 20.17
C LEU A 45 20.19 4.72 20.55
N GLU A 46 20.63 3.90 19.60
CA GLU A 46 21.07 2.53 19.87
C GLU A 46 22.58 2.44 19.57
N ASP A 47 23.35 1.94 20.53
CA ASP A 47 24.79 1.67 20.41
C ASP A 47 25.64 2.83 19.85
N GLY A 48 25.33 4.07 20.28
CA GLY A 48 26.10 5.26 19.90
C GLY A 48 25.91 5.74 18.46
N ALA A 49 25.01 5.11 17.69
CA ALA A 49 24.62 5.55 16.36
C ALA A 49 23.17 6.08 16.37
N LEU A 50 22.96 7.26 15.81
CA LEU A 50 21.62 7.78 15.53
C LEU A 50 20.99 6.94 14.42
N ARG A 51 20.02 6.10 14.78
CA ARG A 51 19.18 5.39 13.81
C ARG A 51 17.80 6.01 13.81
N ALA A 52 17.37 6.47 12.64
CA ALA A 52 15.97 6.79 12.41
C ALA A 52 15.18 5.48 12.52
N THR A 53 14.44 5.32 13.61
CA THR A 53 13.46 4.25 13.74
C THR A 53 12.16 4.79 13.19
N ASP A 54 11.79 4.35 11.98
CA ASP A 54 10.45 4.54 11.41
C ASP A 54 9.46 3.84 12.37
N THR A 55 9.02 4.57 13.38
CA THR A 55 8.21 4.03 14.47
C THR A 55 6.77 3.95 13.98
N ALA A 56 6.38 2.70 13.67
CA ALA A 56 5.03 2.17 13.44
C ALA A 56 4.21 2.79 12.27
N PRO A 57 3.76 1.96 11.30
CA PRO A 57 2.77 2.32 10.27
C PRO A 57 1.46 2.91 10.81
N ILE A 58 1.22 2.80 12.12
CA ILE A 58 0.00 3.17 12.82
C ILE A 58 -0.11 4.70 13.00
N LYS A 59 1.00 5.44 13.07
CA LYS A 59 0.94 6.90 13.27
C LYS A 59 0.37 7.63 12.05
N ASP A 60 0.71 7.15 10.85
CA ASP A 60 0.29 7.77 9.58
C ASP A 60 -1.04 7.20 9.06
N LEU A 61 -1.54 6.12 9.64
CA LEU A 61 -2.82 5.51 9.27
C LEU A 61 -3.63 5.28 10.56
N PRO A 62 -4.30 6.32 11.10
CA PRO A 62 -4.90 6.27 12.42
C PRO A 62 -6.15 5.40 12.51
N ASP A 63 -6.86 5.20 11.40
CA ASP A 63 -8.11 4.46 11.36
C ASP A 63 -8.31 3.73 10.03
N PHE A 64 -9.29 2.81 10.02
CA PHE A 64 -9.61 2.00 8.86
C PHE A 64 -10.03 2.83 7.65
N SER A 65 -10.74 3.94 7.84
CA SER A 65 -11.17 4.82 6.73
C SER A 65 -9.97 5.45 6.03
N THR A 66 -9.02 5.94 6.81
CA THR A 66 -7.78 6.54 6.33
C THR A 66 -6.89 5.52 5.64
N PHE A 67 -6.79 4.31 6.19
CA PHE A 67 -6.15 3.17 5.54
C PHE A 67 -6.76 2.83 4.18
N MET A 68 -8.08 2.68 4.10
CA MET A 68 -8.77 2.35 2.84
C MET A 68 -8.59 3.45 1.80
N ARG A 69 -8.59 4.73 2.21
CA ARG A 69 -8.29 5.85 1.31
C ARG A 69 -6.88 5.76 0.74
N ALA A 70 -5.88 5.50 1.57
CA ALA A 70 -4.48 5.39 1.13
C ALA A 70 -4.29 4.19 0.19
N LEU A 71 -4.92 3.06 0.52
CA LEU A 71 -4.93 1.85 -0.30
C LEU A 71 -5.59 2.10 -1.67
N GLY A 72 -6.67 2.88 -1.70
CA GLY A 72 -7.31 3.29 -2.95
C GLY A 72 -6.36 4.08 -3.86
N VAL A 73 -5.60 5.03 -3.30
CA VAL A 73 -4.58 5.79 -4.07
C VAL A 73 -3.49 4.85 -4.59
N TYR A 74 -3.00 3.92 -3.76
CA TYR A 74 -2.04 2.91 -4.19
C TYR A 74 -2.54 2.12 -5.41
N PHE A 75 -3.78 1.61 -5.37
CA PHE A 75 -4.36 0.85 -6.47
C PHE A 75 -4.60 1.69 -7.72
N GLN A 76 -4.99 2.96 -7.59
CA GLN A 76 -5.12 3.86 -8.73
C GLN A 76 -3.77 4.05 -9.43
N ILE A 77 -2.68 4.27 -8.68
CA ILE A 77 -1.33 4.39 -9.24
C ILE A 77 -0.91 3.09 -9.93
N LEU A 78 -1.07 1.95 -9.24
CA LEU A 78 -0.76 0.62 -9.78
C LEU A 78 -1.50 0.37 -11.10
N TYR A 79 -2.80 0.66 -11.16
CA TYR A 79 -3.63 0.52 -12.34
C TYR A 79 -3.10 1.30 -13.55
N ARG A 80 -2.59 2.53 -13.34
CA ARG A 80 -1.97 3.32 -14.42
C ARG A 80 -0.72 2.65 -14.99
N PHE A 81 0.15 2.12 -14.13
CA PHE A 81 1.35 1.41 -14.58
C PHE A 81 1.01 0.11 -15.30
N VAL A 82 0.05 -0.66 -14.80
CA VAL A 82 -0.40 -1.89 -15.47
C VAL A 82 -1.00 -1.58 -16.84
N THR A 83 -1.78 -0.51 -16.97
CA THR A 83 -2.34 -0.08 -18.27
C THR A 83 -1.25 0.21 -19.30
N MET A 84 -0.11 0.78 -18.89
CA MET A 84 1.00 1.07 -19.80
C MET A 84 1.70 -0.18 -20.36
N THR A 85 1.48 -1.35 -19.77
CA THR A 85 2.01 -2.62 -20.31
C THR A 85 1.30 -3.06 -21.59
N GLY A 86 0.11 -2.50 -21.88
CA GLY A 86 -0.74 -2.91 -23.00
C GLY A 86 -1.43 -4.26 -22.82
N SER A 87 -1.23 -4.95 -21.70
CA SER A 87 -1.85 -6.24 -21.41
C SER A 87 -3.26 -6.07 -20.85
N ILE A 88 -4.27 -6.31 -21.70
CA ILE A 88 -5.69 -6.29 -21.28
C ILE A 88 -5.92 -7.28 -20.12
N GLN A 89 -5.31 -8.47 -20.20
CA GLN A 89 -5.37 -9.47 -19.14
C GLN A 89 -4.89 -8.91 -17.80
N ALA A 90 -3.70 -8.30 -17.76
CA ALA A 90 -3.14 -7.75 -16.53
C ALA A 90 -4.00 -6.60 -15.96
N VAL A 91 -4.57 -5.77 -16.85
CA VAL A 91 -5.50 -4.69 -16.47
C VAL A 91 -6.77 -5.24 -15.85
N THR A 92 -7.37 -6.28 -16.44
CA THR A 92 -8.55 -6.96 -15.89
C THR A 92 -8.22 -7.63 -14.56
N ASP A 93 -7.12 -8.36 -14.48
CA ASP A 93 -6.70 -9.07 -13.27
C ASP A 93 -6.50 -8.11 -12.11
N VAL A 94 -5.77 -7.00 -12.30
CA VAL A 94 -5.57 -6.01 -11.24
C VAL A 94 -6.88 -5.34 -10.83
N ALA A 95 -7.77 -5.02 -11.76
CA ALA A 95 -9.05 -4.37 -11.46
C ALA A 95 -9.96 -5.27 -10.61
N VAL A 96 -10.15 -6.52 -11.03
CA VAL A 96 -10.99 -7.49 -10.32
C VAL A 96 -10.39 -7.81 -8.95
N SER A 97 -9.10 -8.10 -8.91
CA SER A 97 -8.45 -8.60 -7.70
C SER A 97 -8.32 -7.53 -6.62
N THR A 98 -8.05 -6.27 -6.98
CA THR A 98 -7.99 -5.17 -6.02
C THR A 98 -9.37 -4.78 -5.48
N GLN A 99 -10.42 -4.90 -6.30
CA GLN A 99 -11.81 -4.75 -5.83
C GLN A 99 -12.20 -5.86 -4.86
N GLY A 100 -11.87 -7.13 -5.19
CA GLY A 100 -12.12 -8.27 -4.30
C GLY A 100 -11.42 -8.10 -2.95
N TYR A 101 -10.16 -7.68 -2.96
CA TYR A 101 -9.40 -7.39 -1.75
C TYR A 101 -10.02 -6.26 -0.91
N THR A 102 -10.46 -5.19 -1.56
CA THR A 102 -11.13 -4.06 -0.88
C THR A 102 -12.40 -4.53 -0.17
N ASN A 103 -13.21 -5.38 -0.82
CA ASN A 103 -14.40 -5.97 -0.23
C ASN A 103 -14.06 -6.87 0.96
N LEU A 104 -13.02 -7.70 0.84
CA LEU A 104 -12.53 -8.57 1.91
C LEU A 104 -12.12 -7.76 3.15
N LEU A 105 -11.42 -6.64 2.98
CA LEU A 105 -11.02 -5.78 4.10
C LEU A 105 -12.24 -5.12 4.77
N HIS A 106 -13.24 -4.71 3.99
CA HIS A 106 -14.50 -4.23 4.55
C HIS A 106 -15.25 -5.31 5.33
N GLU A 107 -15.22 -6.56 4.87
CA GLU A 107 -15.76 -7.68 5.63
C GLU A 107 -14.98 -7.90 6.93
N TYR A 108 -13.64 -7.96 6.86
CA TYR A 108 -12.78 -8.11 8.03
C TYR A 108 -12.96 -6.99 9.06
N SER A 109 -13.26 -5.76 8.63
CA SER A 109 -13.57 -4.65 9.55
C SER A 109 -14.79 -4.89 10.44
N ARG A 110 -15.64 -5.87 10.10
CA ARG A 110 -16.79 -6.28 10.94
C ARG A 110 -16.41 -7.27 12.04
N TYR A 111 -15.30 -7.99 11.87
CA TYR A 111 -14.92 -9.13 12.71
C TYR A 111 -13.59 -8.93 13.46
N PHE A 112 -12.71 -8.08 12.94
CA PHE A 112 -11.36 -7.90 13.44
C PHE A 112 -11.08 -6.44 13.79
N THR A 113 -10.14 -6.25 14.71
CA THR A 113 -9.68 -4.91 15.08
C THR A 113 -8.84 -4.29 13.96
N TYR A 114 -8.84 -2.96 13.87
CA TYR A 114 -8.05 -2.25 12.87
C TYR A 114 -6.55 -2.62 12.87
N PRO A 115 -5.86 -2.74 14.02
CA PRO A 115 -4.46 -3.21 14.05
C PRO A 115 -4.26 -4.62 13.48
N ALA A 116 -5.22 -5.52 13.68
CA ALA A 116 -5.17 -6.87 13.11
C ALA A 116 -5.29 -6.82 11.57
N ILE A 117 -6.19 -5.98 11.05
CA ILE A 117 -6.36 -5.75 9.61
C ILE A 117 -5.10 -5.14 9.00
N LEU A 118 -4.49 -4.17 9.66
CA LEU A 118 -3.25 -3.54 9.19
C LEU A 118 -2.09 -4.55 9.15
N THR A 119 -1.98 -5.40 10.18
CA THR A 119 -0.98 -6.48 10.24
C THR A 119 -1.19 -7.47 9.09
N TYR A 120 -2.44 -7.89 8.86
CA TYR A 120 -2.81 -8.74 7.73
C TYR A 120 -2.43 -8.08 6.40
N HIS A 121 -2.77 -6.81 6.21
CA HIS A 121 -2.43 -6.06 4.99
C HIS A 121 -0.93 -6.02 4.72
N ILE A 122 -0.11 -5.70 5.72
CA ILE A 122 1.36 -5.64 5.56
C ILE A 122 1.92 -6.99 5.09
N ALA A 123 1.46 -8.10 5.70
CA ALA A 123 1.88 -9.44 5.32
C ALA A 123 1.39 -9.81 3.91
N HIS A 124 0.12 -9.54 3.63
CA HIS A 124 -0.53 -9.82 2.35
C HIS A 124 0.15 -9.06 1.19
N HIS A 125 0.28 -7.74 1.32
CA HIS A 125 0.93 -6.89 0.32
C HIS A 125 2.36 -7.37 0.01
N SER A 126 3.15 -7.72 1.03
CA SER A 126 4.51 -8.22 0.85
C SER A 126 4.57 -9.55 0.06
N ARG A 127 3.54 -10.39 0.17
CA ARG A 127 3.40 -11.59 -0.67
C ARG A 127 3.02 -11.23 -2.11
N ARG A 128 2.08 -10.30 -2.29
CA ARG A 128 1.59 -9.87 -3.62
C ARG A 128 2.64 -9.14 -4.43
N THR A 129 3.44 -8.27 -3.83
CA THR A 129 4.57 -7.59 -4.50
C THR A 129 5.51 -8.58 -5.20
N ARG A 130 5.85 -9.70 -4.54
CA ARG A 130 6.71 -10.74 -5.14
C ARG A 130 6.10 -11.42 -6.36
N LYS A 131 4.77 -11.46 -6.46
CA LYS A 131 4.03 -12.02 -7.59
C LYS A 131 3.88 -11.02 -8.73
N MET A 132 3.60 -9.76 -8.39
CA MET A 132 3.53 -8.66 -9.37
C MET A 132 4.86 -8.40 -10.08
N ILE A 133 6.01 -8.61 -9.40
CA ILE A 133 7.34 -8.59 -10.04
C ILE A 133 7.42 -9.60 -11.21
N ARG A 134 6.65 -10.70 -11.15
CA ARG A 134 6.56 -11.72 -12.21
C ARG A 134 5.42 -11.46 -13.20
N GLY A 135 4.72 -10.33 -13.08
CA GLY A 135 3.58 -9.96 -13.92
C GLY A 135 2.24 -10.58 -13.52
N ASP A 136 2.17 -11.25 -12.37
CA ASP A 136 0.93 -11.85 -11.87
C ASP A 136 0.19 -10.89 -10.93
N TYR A 137 -0.94 -10.37 -11.39
CA TYR A 137 -1.80 -9.40 -10.69
C TYR A 137 -3.10 -10.01 -10.13
N SER A 138 -3.36 -11.30 -10.42
CA SER A 138 -4.64 -11.97 -10.16
C SER A 138 -4.89 -12.30 -8.68
N LEU A 139 -3.86 -12.20 -7.84
CA LEU A 139 -3.88 -12.82 -6.51
C LEU A 139 -4.30 -11.88 -5.38
N TRP A 140 -4.60 -10.61 -5.64
CA TRP A 140 -5.02 -9.68 -4.58
C TRP A 140 -6.33 -10.12 -3.89
N ALA A 141 -7.25 -10.75 -4.61
CA ALA A 141 -8.50 -11.25 -4.06
C ALA A 141 -8.38 -12.63 -3.39
N ASP A 142 -7.26 -13.33 -3.58
CA ASP A 142 -7.06 -14.62 -2.93
C ASP A 142 -6.81 -14.42 -1.44
N GLU A 143 -7.71 -14.97 -0.63
CA GLU A 143 -7.48 -15.15 0.79
C GLU A 143 -6.19 -15.95 0.98
N ASP A 144 -5.31 -15.45 1.85
CA ASP A 144 -4.17 -16.25 2.28
C ASP A 144 -4.71 -17.38 3.16
N ARG A 145 -5.05 -18.52 2.54
CA ARG A 145 -5.36 -19.79 3.22
C ARG A 145 -4.09 -20.39 3.84
N ALA A 146 -3.51 -19.67 4.79
CA ALA A 146 -2.47 -20.15 5.70
C ALA A 146 -2.24 -19.07 6.77
N LEU A 147 -3.00 -19.17 7.87
CA LEU A 147 -2.56 -18.72 9.18
C LEU A 147 -2.34 -19.98 10.04
#